data_AF-A0A7C9W5E5-F1
#
_entry.id   AF-A0A7C9W5E5-F1
#
_cell.length_a   1.000
_cell.length_b   1.000
_cell.length_c   1.000
_cell.angle_alpha   90.00
_cell.angle_beta   90.00
_cell.angle_gamma   90.00
#
_symmetry.space_group_name_H-M   'P 1'
#
loop_
_entity.id
_entity.type
_entity.pdbx_description
1 polymer ?
#
loop_
_entity_poly.entity_id
_entity_poly.type
_entity_poly.pdbx_seq_one_letter_code
_entity_poly.pdbx_strand_id
1 'polypeptide(L)'
;MDSESWSKATLRVWADGRTAAEIHSALGIGERSSRLWMLDVGPPDVPLDDRLQLVEAVLAEKREVFVELAATCEMDLFVSWTPKDGQDHLLISANLMKLLGEMGAHVKLDTWTGS
;
A
#
# COMPACT_ATOMS: atom_id res chain seq x y z
N MET A 1 -22.04 -4.03 -11.76
CA MET A 1 -21.84 -4.63 -10.43
C MET A 1 -20.35 -4.80 -10.34
N ASP A 2 -19.68 -3.79 -9.82
CA ASP A 2 -18.22 -3.74 -9.84
C ASP A 2 -17.74 -4.87 -8.94
N SER A 3 -17.02 -5.82 -9.53
CA SER A 3 -16.44 -6.95 -8.83
C SER A 3 -15.39 -6.41 -7.87
N GLU A 4 -15.78 -6.24 -6.61
CA GLU A 4 -14.85 -5.83 -5.56
C GLU A 4 -13.71 -6.86 -5.50
N SER A 5 -12.47 -6.38 -5.55
CA SER A 5 -11.30 -7.25 -5.57
C SER A 5 -11.24 -8.11 -4.30
N TRP A 6 -11.00 -9.41 -4.48
CA TRP A 6 -10.89 -10.37 -3.38
C TRP A 6 -9.62 -10.17 -2.54
N SER A 7 -8.58 -9.51 -3.08
CA SER A 7 -7.31 -9.19 -2.41
C SER A 7 -6.95 -7.71 -2.61
N LYS A 8 -6.39 -7.06 -1.58
CA LYS A 8 -6.02 -5.65 -1.61
C LYS A 8 -4.64 -5.46 -0.96
N ALA A 9 -3.76 -4.73 -1.64
CA ALA A 9 -2.54 -4.18 -1.08
C ALA A 9 -2.51 -2.69 -1.43
N THR A 10 -2.63 -1.85 -0.41
CA THR A 10 -2.77 -0.40 -0.56
C THR A 10 -1.68 0.29 0.23
N LEU A 11 -0.83 1.05 -0.46
CA LEU A 11 0.08 1.97 0.21
C LEU A 11 -0.70 3.23 0.62
N ARG A 12 -0.59 3.59 1.90
CA ARG A 12 -1.31 4.69 2.53
C ARG A 12 -0.33 5.71 3.06
N VAL A 13 -0.56 6.99 2.73
CA VAL A 13 0.22 8.12 3.25
C VAL A 13 -0.73 9.09 3.94
N TRP A 14 -0.46 9.39 5.21
CA TRP A 14 -1.27 10.28 6.04
C TRP A 14 -0.73 11.71 5.98
N ALA A 15 -1.64 12.64 5.67
CA ALA A 15 -1.34 14.05 5.40
C ALA A 15 -1.20 14.88 6.70
N ASP A 16 -0.32 14.49 7.62
CA ASP A 16 -0.14 15.19 8.91
C ASP A 16 0.78 16.42 8.83
N GLY A 17 1.71 16.43 7.86
CA GLY A 17 2.66 17.54 7.62
C GLY A 17 2.65 18.12 6.20
N ARG A 18 1.96 17.48 5.26
CA ARG A 18 1.79 17.94 3.87
C ARG A 18 0.35 17.74 3.43
N THR A 19 -0.15 18.63 2.58
CA THR A 19 -1.47 18.51 1.99
C THR A 19 -1.51 17.32 1.01
N ALA A 20 -2.69 16.73 0.85
CA ALA A 20 -2.89 15.65 -0.12
C ALA A 20 -2.54 16.05 -1.57
N ALA A 21 -2.58 17.35 -1.90
CA ALA A 21 -2.18 17.87 -3.21
C ALA A 21 -0.66 17.83 -3.41
N GLU A 22 0.12 18.14 -2.38
CA GLU A 22 1.58 18.05 -2.40
C GLU A 22 2.04 16.59 -2.52
N ILE A 23 1.37 15.68 -1.82
CA ILE A 23 1.63 14.22 -1.91
C ILE A 23 1.29 13.71 -3.31
N HIS A 24 0.14 14.09 -3.88
CA HIS A 24 -0.24 13.70 -5.24
C HIS A 24 0.71 14.28 -6.30
N SER A 25 1.15 15.52 -6.16
CA SER A 25 2.14 16.12 -7.07
C SER A 25 3.49 15.41 -7.00
N ALA A 26 3.89 14.92 -5.82
CA ALA A 26 5.14 14.20 -5.65
C ALA A 26 5.09 12.77 -6.21
N LEU A 27 3.96 12.08 -6.02
CA LEU A 27 3.84 10.66 -6.39
C LEU A 27 3.25 10.46 -7.79
N GLY A 28 2.41 11.37 -8.30
CA GLY A 28 1.81 11.33 -9.64
C GLY A 28 0.89 10.13 -9.91
N ILE A 29 0.51 9.38 -8.88
CA ILE A 29 -0.36 8.18 -8.93
C ILE A 29 -1.37 8.22 -7.77
N GLY A 30 -2.28 7.25 -7.65
CA GLY A 30 -3.16 7.06 -6.48
C GLY A 30 -4.44 7.90 -6.38
N GLU A 31 -5.36 7.45 -5.53
CA GLU A 31 -6.65 8.08 -5.21
C GLU A 31 -6.61 8.86 -3.89
N ARG A 32 -7.49 9.87 -3.77
CA ARG A 32 -7.45 10.89 -2.72
C ARG A 32 -8.65 10.83 -1.80
N SER A 33 -8.39 10.88 -0.49
CA SER A 33 -9.32 11.35 0.54
C SER A 33 -8.78 12.62 1.24
N SER A 34 -9.58 13.26 2.10
CA SER A 34 -9.24 14.54 2.74
C SER A 34 -7.95 14.53 3.60
N ARG A 35 -7.53 13.36 4.10
CA ARG A 35 -6.30 13.20 4.92
C ARG A 35 -5.46 11.97 4.56
N LEU A 36 -5.91 11.20 3.57
CA LEU A 36 -5.32 9.92 3.21
C LEU A 36 -5.10 9.89 1.71
N TRP A 37 -3.88 9.60 1.32
CA TRP A 37 -3.56 9.24 -0.06
C TRP A 37 -3.40 7.73 -0.14
N MET A 38 -4.04 7.11 -1.14
CA MET A 38 -4.06 5.66 -1.31
C MET A 38 -3.53 5.29 -2.69
N LEU A 39 -2.61 4.34 -2.75
CA LEU A 39 -2.21 3.69 -3.98
C LEU A 39 -2.59 2.22 -3.93
N ASP A 40 -3.60 1.88 -4.72
CA ASP A 40 -3.92 0.49 -5.06
C ASP A 40 -3.05 0.06 -6.24
N VAL A 41 -2.38 -1.07 -6.09
CA VAL A 41 -1.43 -1.57 -7.09
C VAL A 41 -1.97 -2.84 -7.75
N GLY A 42 -2.03 -2.80 -9.09
CA GLY A 42 -2.43 -3.92 -9.93
C GLY A 42 -3.95 -4.08 -10.16
N PRO A 43 -4.36 -4.81 -11.22
CA PRO A 43 -5.77 -5.03 -11.55
C PRO A 43 -6.56 -5.78 -10.46
N PRO A 44 -7.91 -5.79 -10.50
CA PRO A 44 -8.77 -6.37 -9.46
C PRO A 44 -8.56 -7.88 -9.19
N ASP A 45 -8.05 -8.65 -10.15
CA ASP A 45 -7.97 -10.12 -10.03
C ASP A 45 -6.55 -10.64 -9.77
N VAL A 46 -5.63 -9.77 -9.36
CA VAL A 46 -4.22 -10.15 -9.11
C VAL A 46 -4.08 -10.86 -7.75
N PRO A 47 -3.33 -11.98 -7.68
CA PRO A 47 -2.94 -12.60 -6.42
C PRO A 47 -2.25 -11.62 -5.46
N LEU A 48 -2.46 -11.74 -4.15
CA LEU A 48 -1.91 -10.77 -3.20
C LEU A 48 -0.38 -10.73 -3.21
N ASP A 49 0.30 -11.86 -3.44
CA ASP A 49 1.76 -11.90 -3.53
C ASP A 49 2.27 -11.09 -4.73
N ASP A 50 1.58 -11.19 -5.87
CA ASP A 50 1.88 -10.39 -7.06
C ASP A 50 1.58 -8.90 -6.79
N ARG A 51 0.51 -8.58 -6.03
CA ARG A 51 0.27 -7.20 -5.59
C ARG A 51 1.39 -6.66 -4.70
N LEU A 52 1.91 -7.47 -3.78
CA LEU A 52 3.04 -7.07 -2.93
C LEU A 52 4.32 -6.86 -3.74
N GLN A 53 4.56 -7.67 -4.77
CA GLN A 53 5.67 -7.43 -5.70
C GLN A 53 5.48 -6.13 -6.48
N LEU A 54 4.26 -5.79 -6.89
CA LEU A 54 3.96 -4.50 -7.53
C LEU A 54 4.17 -3.33 -6.57
N VAL A 55 3.76 -3.45 -5.30
CA VAL A 55 4.05 -2.45 -4.25
C VAL A 55 5.56 -2.27 -4.13
N GLU A 56 6.31 -3.36 -4.02
CA GLU A 56 7.77 -3.33 -3.94
C GLU A 56 8.40 -2.60 -5.13
N ALA A 57 7.95 -2.91 -6.35
CA ALA A 57 8.43 -2.25 -7.56
C ALA A 57 8.19 -0.73 -7.53
N VAL A 58 7.00 -0.29 -7.11
CA VAL A 58 6.68 1.14 -6.98
C VAL A 58 7.54 1.80 -5.89
N LEU A 59 7.70 1.16 -4.74
CA LEU A 59 8.54 1.69 -3.65
C LEU A 59 10.01 1.79 -4.06
N ALA A 60 10.51 0.82 -4.84
CA ALA A 60 11.88 0.84 -5.36
C ALA A 60 12.06 1.95 -6.40
N GLU A 61 11.11 2.11 -7.33
CA GLU A 61 11.14 3.15 -8.36
C GLU A 61 11.09 4.56 -7.76
N LYS A 62 10.25 4.77 -6.74
CA LYS A 62 9.97 6.09 -6.15
C LYS A 62 10.57 6.27 -4.75
N ARG A 63 11.61 5.50 -4.44
CA ARG A 63 12.21 5.40 -3.11
C ARG A 63 12.52 6.76 -2.48
N GLU A 64 13.21 7.63 -3.21
CA GLU A 64 13.63 8.95 -2.70
C GLU A 64 12.43 9.81 -2.31
N VAL A 65 11.38 9.80 -3.11
CA VAL A 65 10.14 10.55 -2.84
C VAL A 65 9.44 10.03 -1.60
N PHE A 66 9.33 8.71 -1.45
CA PHE A 66 8.71 8.12 -0.27
C PHE A 66 9.53 8.35 1.01
N VAL A 67 10.87 8.30 0.94
CA VAL A 67 11.74 8.63 2.08
C VAL A 67 11.59 10.11 2.49
N GLU A 68 11.50 11.03 1.52
CA GLU A 68 11.25 12.45 1.83
C GLU A 68 9.88 12.66 2.49
N LEU A 69 8.84 12.02 1.96
CA LEU A 69 7.49 12.10 2.52
C LEU A 69 7.42 11.49 3.93
N ALA A 70 8.13 10.39 4.18
CA ALA A 70 8.18 9.72 5.47
C ALA A 70 8.80 10.59 6.58
N ALA A 71 9.59 11.61 6.22
CA ALA A 71 10.12 12.56 7.20
C ALA A 71 9.03 13.43 7.86
N THR A 72 7.85 13.56 7.23
CA THR A 72 6.76 14.45 7.70
C THR A 72 5.38 13.79 7.70
N CYS A 73 5.26 12.57 7.21
CA CYS A 73 3.99 11.87 7.03
C CYS A 73 4.10 10.45 7.58
N GLU A 74 3.05 9.98 8.25
CA GLU A 74 2.95 8.56 8.58
C GLU A 74 2.59 7.75 7.34
N MET A 75 3.12 6.53 7.25
CA MET A 75 2.87 5.62 6.15
C MET A 75 2.46 4.24 6.64
N ASP A 76 1.52 3.62 5.93
CA ASP A 76 1.14 2.24 6.16
C ASP A 76 1.07 1.48 4.84
N LEU A 77 1.51 0.22 4.84
CA LEU A 77 1.07 -0.76 3.85
C LEU A 77 -0.12 -1.52 4.44
N PHE A 78 -1.31 -1.29 3.88
CA PHE A 78 -2.50 -2.03 4.24
C PHE A 78 -2.68 -3.24 3.33
N VAL A 79 -2.81 -4.42 3.91
CA VAL A 79 -2.98 -5.69 3.20
C VAL A 79 -4.25 -6.36 3.71
N SER A 80 -5.16 -6.71 2.81
CA SER A 80 -6.37 -7.46 3.15
C SER A 80 -6.74 -8.46 2.06
N TRP A 81 -7.46 -9.49 2.45
CA TRP A 81 -8.04 -10.45 1.51
C TRP A 81 -9.34 -11.02 2.08
N THR A 82 -10.22 -11.43 1.18
CA THR A 82 -11.49 -12.06 1.51
C THR A 82 -11.37 -13.58 1.46
N PRO A 83 -12.18 -14.30 2.22
CA PRO A 83 -11.97 -15.72 2.53
C PRO A 83 -12.49 -16.66 1.45
N LYS A 84 -13.24 -16.14 0.46
CA LYS A 84 -13.82 -16.97 -0.60
C LYS A 84 -12.74 -17.58 -1.49
N ASP A 85 -11.64 -16.88 -1.68
CA ASP A 85 -10.44 -17.34 -2.37
C ASP A 85 -9.26 -17.29 -1.38
N GLY A 86 -9.33 -18.17 -0.39
CA GLY A 86 -8.43 -18.24 0.76
C GLY A 86 -6.97 -18.23 0.35
N GLN A 87 -6.30 -17.13 0.66
CA GLN A 87 -4.86 -17.05 0.62
C GLN A 87 -4.30 -17.70 1.90
N ASP A 88 -3.62 -18.85 1.73
CA ASP A 88 -3.07 -19.63 2.84
C ASP A 88 -1.87 -18.95 3.52
N HIS A 89 -1.15 -18.11 2.77
CA HIS A 89 0.07 -17.46 3.22
C HIS A 89 0.28 -16.13 2.50
N LEU A 90 1.03 -15.22 3.12
CA LEU A 90 1.45 -13.96 2.53
C LEU A 90 2.98 -13.97 2.39
N LEU A 91 3.48 -13.70 1.19
CA LEU A 91 4.93 -13.53 0.99
C LEU A 91 5.30 -12.04 1.00
N ILE A 92 5.92 -11.58 2.08
CA ILE A 92 6.58 -10.27 2.13
C ILE A 92 8.08 -10.49 1.89
N SER A 93 8.60 -9.98 0.78
CA SER A 93 10.02 -10.12 0.47
C SER A 93 10.90 -9.34 1.47
N ALA A 94 12.15 -9.76 1.63
CA ALA A 94 13.12 -9.03 2.44
C ALA A 94 13.38 -7.60 1.91
N ASN A 95 13.28 -7.41 0.59
CA ASN A 95 13.49 -6.11 -0.03
C ASN A 95 12.30 -5.17 0.22
N LEU A 96 11.07 -5.69 0.14
CA LEU A 96 9.87 -4.94 0.54
C LEU A 96 9.93 -4.53 2.02
N MET A 97 10.31 -5.45 2.91
CA MET A 97 10.50 -5.12 4.33
C MET A 97 11.56 -4.03 4.54
N LYS A 98 12.67 -4.08 3.79
CA LYS A 98 13.71 -3.04 3.85
C LYS A 98 13.18 -1.68 3.41
N LEU A 99 12.50 -1.61 2.27
CA LEU A 99 11.94 -0.36 1.74
C LEU A 99 10.92 0.24 2.70
N LEU A 100 10.01 -0.57 3.24
CA LEU A 100 9.05 -0.12 4.25
C LEU A 100 9.74 0.37 5.52
N GLY A 101 10.81 -0.31 5.96
CA GLY A 101 11.61 0.08 7.12
C GLY A 101 12.31 1.43 6.94
N GLU A 102 12.80 1.74 5.74
CA GLU A 102 13.39 3.05 5.42
C GLU A 102 12.37 4.20 5.51
N MET A 103 11.10 3.90 5.32
CA MET A 103 9.98 4.86 5.42
C MET A 103 9.36 4.88 6.82
N GLY A 104 9.83 4.02 7.74
CA GLY A 104 9.17 3.83 9.04
C GLY A 104 7.72 3.36 8.91
N ALA A 105 7.36 2.72 7.78
CA ALA A 105 6.00 2.36 7.48
C ALA A 105 5.53 1.16 8.31
N HIS A 106 4.27 1.18 8.76
CA HIS A 106 3.65 0.02 9.40
C HIS A 106 3.02 -0.91 8.37
N VAL A 107 3.07 -2.22 8.61
CA VAL A 107 2.29 -3.19 7.84
C VAL A 107 1.03 -3.52 8.64
N LYS A 108 -0.14 -3.17 8.09
CA LYS A 108 -1.45 -3.45 8.69
C LYS A 108 -2.11 -4.59 7.93
N LEU A 109 -2.27 -5.72 8.60
CA LEU A 109 -2.94 -6.90 8.06
C LEU A 109 -4.39 -6.90 8.56
N ASP A 110 -5.34 -6.83 7.63
CA ASP A 110 -6.77 -7.00 7.92
C ASP A 110 -7.21 -8.34 7.35
N THR A 111 -7.18 -9.34 8.22
CA THR A 111 -7.61 -10.70 7.89
C THR A 111 -9.05 -10.86 8.35
N TRP A 112 -9.97 -11.12 7.41
CA TRP A 112 -11.32 -11.47 7.78
C TRP A 112 -11.30 -12.81 8.54
N THR A 113 -11.57 -12.78 9.83
CA THR A 113 -11.84 -13.97 10.64
C THR A 113 -13.35 -14.14 10.71
N GLY A 114 -13.91 -15.00 9.86
CA GLY A 114 -15.34 -15.29 9.88
C GLY A 114 -15.76 -15.93 11.18
N SER A 115 -16.82 -15.38 11.77
CA SER A 115 -17.72 -16.07 12.70
C SER A 115 -18.91 -16.63 11.95
#